data_AF-A0A2D4KKJ7-F1
#
_entry.id   AF-A0A2D4KKJ7-F1
#
_cell.length_a   1.000
_cell.length_b   1.000
_cell.length_c   1.000
_cell.angle_alpha   90.00
_cell.angle_beta   90.00
_cell.angle_gamma   90.00
#
_symmetry.space_group_name_H-M   'P 1'
#
loop_
_entity.id
_entity.type
_entity.pdbx_description
1 polymer ?
#
loop_
_entity_poly.entity_id
_entity_poly.type
_entity_poly.pdbx_seq_one_letter_code
_entity_poly.pdbx_strand_id
1 'polypeptide(L)'
;PPWNNRDPIVGRMANITLNFGPQHPAAHGVLRLIMVLSGENVKKCDPHIGLLHRGTEKLIEYKTYLQALPYFDRLDYVSMMCNEQAYSLAVEKLLNIQPPIRAQWIRVLFGEITRLLNHIMAITTHALDVGAMTPFFWMFEEREKMFEFYERVSGARMHAAYVRPGGVHQDMPLGLMDDIYEFVKNFSARVDEVEEMLTNNRIWRNRTIDIGVISAEDALNCGFSGVMLRGSGIQWDLRKSQPYDVYDQVEFDVPIGSKGDCYDRYLCRIEEMRQSLRIILQALNKMPEGEIKVDDAKVSPPKRAEMKSSMEALIHHFKLYTEGYQVPPGATYT
;
A
#
# COMPACT_ATOMS: atom_id res chain seq x y z
N PRO A 1 -3.66 7.68 -57.00
CA PRO A 1 -4.37 6.51 -57.58
C PRO A 1 -5.85 6.56 -57.18
N PRO A 2 -6.80 6.29 -58.07
CA PRO A 2 -8.23 6.62 -57.92
C PRO A 2 -9.01 5.71 -56.96
N TRP A 3 -8.32 5.01 -56.04
CA TRP A 3 -8.89 3.99 -55.16
C TRP A 3 -9.25 4.51 -53.75
N ASN A 4 -8.97 5.78 -53.43
CA ASN A 4 -9.23 6.37 -52.10
C ASN A 4 -10.61 7.04 -51.94
N ASN A 5 -11.47 7.05 -52.98
CA ASN A 5 -12.78 7.74 -52.95
C ASN A 5 -13.98 6.79 -52.85
N ARG A 6 -13.81 5.59 -52.30
CA ARG A 6 -14.95 4.75 -51.92
C ARG A 6 -15.01 4.72 -50.40
N ASP A 7 -15.98 5.42 -49.83
CA ASP A 7 -16.42 5.15 -48.47
C ASP A 7 -16.76 3.66 -48.39
N PRO A 8 -16.23 2.93 -47.39
CA PRO A 8 -16.56 1.52 -47.27
C PRO A 8 -18.07 1.37 -47.09
N ILE A 9 -18.63 0.42 -47.84
CA ILE A 9 -20.04 0.02 -47.78
C ILE A 9 -20.40 -0.20 -46.31
N VAL A 10 -21.48 0.44 -45.84
CA VAL A 10 -22.03 0.31 -44.47
C VAL A 10 -22.63 -1.10 -44.31
N GLY A 11 -21.78 -2.12 -44.31
CA GLY A 11 -22.06 -3.40 -43.69
C GLY A 11 -21.94 -3.22 -42.18
N ARG A 12 -22.81 -3.87 -41.39
CA ARG A 12 -22.68 -3.92 -39.93
C ARG A 12 -21.22 -4.22 -39.57
N MET A 13 -20.49 -3.23 -39.04
CA MET A 13 -19.12 -3.45 -38.57
C MET A 13 -19.16 -4.57 -37.53
N ALA A 14 -18.59 -5.72 -37.86
CA ALA A 14 -18.43 -6.82 -36.92
C ALA A 14 -17.44 -6.36 -35.85
N ASN A 15 -17.92 -6.20 -34.62
CA ASN A 15 -17.03 -5.89 -33.50
C ASN A 15 -16.09 -7.09 -33.29
N ILE A 16 -14.80 -6.82 -33.14
CA ILE A 16 -13.80 -7.86 -32.87
C ILE A 16 -13.80 -8.11 -31.36
N THR A 17 -13.91 -9.37 -30.96
CA THR A 17 -13.70 -9.76 -29.56
C THR A 17 -12.27 -10.20 -29.38
N LEU A 18 -11.50 -9.47 -28.57
CA LEU A 18 -10.12 -9.78 -28.26
C LEU A 18 -10.04 -10.24 -26.80
N ASN A 19 -9.46 -11.42 -26.59
CA ASN A 19 -9.18 -11.94 -25.26
C ASN A 19 -7.72 -11.62 -24.91
N PHE A 20 -7.53 -10.69 -23.99
CA PHE A 20 -6.23 -10.31 -23.49
C PHE A 20 -5.97 -11.05 -22.17
N GLY A 21 -4.92 -11.87 -22.14
CA GLY A 21 -4.55 -12.69 -20.97
C GLY A 21 -4.96 -14.17 -21.09
N PRO A 22 -4.67 -14.99 -20.06
CA PRO A 22 -4.33 -14.60 -18.69
C PRO A 22 -2.85 -14.23 -18.45
N GLN A 23 -1.95 -14.57 -19.39
CA GLN A 23 -0.52 -14.30 -19.28
C GLN A 23 -0.10 -13.24 -20.30
N HIS A 24 0.24 -12.05 -19.82
CA HIS A 24 0.79 -10.97 -20.63
C HIS A 24 1.62 -10.03 -19.74
N PRO A 25 2.75 -9.46 -20.20
CA PRO A 25 3.59 -8.56 -19.39
C PRO A 25 2.82 -7.39 -18.76
N ALA A 26 1.95 -6.73 -19.54
CA ALA A 26 1.12 -5.63 -19.06
C ALA A 26 -0.03 -6.06 -18.10
N ALA A 27 -0.25 -7.36 -17.90
CA ALA A 27 -1.05 -7.85 -16.79
C ALA A 27 -0.11 -8.12 -15.62
N HIS A 28 0.22 -7.09 -14.85
CA HIS A 28 0.99 -7.24 -13.61
C HIS A 28 0.23 -8.13 -12.61
N GLY A 29 0.55 -9.43 -12.63
CA GLY A 29 -0.20 -10.48 -11.93
C GLY A 29 -0.86 -11.42 -12.92
N VAL A 30 -2.16 -11.68 -12.73
CA VAL A 30 -2.94 -12.53 -13.64
C VAL A 30 -4.31 -11.89 -13.84
N LEU A 31 -4.55 -11.40 -15.06
CA LEU A 31 -5.80 -10.75 -15.44
C LEU A 31 -6.23 -11.24 -16.81
N ARG A 32 -7.53 -11.52 -16.96
CA ARG A 32 -8.15 -11.82 -18.25
C ARG A 32 -9.15 -10.73 -18.60
N LEU A 33 -8.90 -10.01 -19.69
CA LEU A 33 -9.76 -8.95 -20.21
C LEU A 33 -10.38 -9.39 -21.53
N ILE A 34 -11.71 -9.47 -21.58
CA ILE A 34 -12.43 -9.66 -22.84
C ILE A 34 -12.85 -8.28 -23.33
N MET A 35 -12.22 -7.83 -24.41
CA MET A 35 -12.45 -6.51 -25.00
C MET A 35 -13.25 -6.64 -26.29
N VAL A 36 -14.31 -5.85 -26.41
CA VAL A 36 -15.07 -5.68 -27.66
C VAL A 36 -14.59 -4.42 -28.34
N LEU A 37 -13.82 -4.61 -29.41
CA LEU A 37 -13.16 -3.55 -30.16
C LEU A 37 -13.95 -3.19 -31.43
N SER A 38 -13.92 -1.91 -31.77
CA SER A 38 -14.45 -1.36 -33.01
C SER A 38 -13.34 -0.56 -33.68
N GLY A 39 -12.49 -1.26 -34.45
CA GLY A 39 -11.22 -0.71 -34.90
C GLY A 39 -10.29 -0.52 -33.70
N GLU A 40 -9.82 0.70 -33.47
CA GLU A 40 -8.95 1.07 -32.34
C GLU A 40 -9.72 1.45 -31.07
N ASN A 41 -11.04 1.69 -31.18
CA ASN A 41 -11.86 2.13 -30.06
C ASN A 41 -12.41 0.93 -29.27
N VAL A 42 -12.27 1.02 -27.94
CA VAL A 42 -12.84 0.07 -26.99
C VAL A 42 -14.32 0.41 -26.75
N LYS A 43 -15.24 -0.50 -27.08
CA LYS A 43 -16.67 -0.34 -26.77
C LYS A 43 -17.05 -0.91 -25.42
N LYS A 44 -16.46 -2.05 -25.06
CA LYS A 44 -16.74 -2.76 -23.80
C LYS A 44 -15.49 -3.51 -23.36
N CYS A 45 -15.21 -3.48 -22.06
CA CYS A 45 -14.19 -4.28 -21.42
C CYS A 45 -14.81 -5.05 -20.27
N ASP A 46 -14.74 -6.38 -20.32
CA ASP A 46 -15.19 -7.26 -19.25
C ASP A 46 -13.94 -7.88 -18.57
N PRO A 47 -13.53 -7.37 -17.38
CA PRO A 47 -12.44 -7.95 -16.60
C PRO A 47 -12.89 -9.19 -15.85
N HIS A 48 -12.38 -10.35 -16.27
CA HIS A 48 -12.50 -11.61 -15.54
C HIS A 48 -11.38 -11.70 -14.50
N ILE A 49 -11.74 -11.42 -13.26
CA ILE A 49 -10.90 -11.59 -12.07
C ILE A 49 -11.15 -12.96 -11.41
N GLY A 50 -10.44 -13.25 -10.32
CA GLY A 50 -10.62 -14.48 -9.53
C GLY A 50 -9.61 -15.59 -9.82
N LEU A 51 -8.71 -15.40 -10.79
CA LEU A 51 -7.61 -16.35 -11.07
C LEU A 51 -6.63 -16.48 -9.89
N LEU A 52 -6.57 -15.47 -9.02
CA LEU A 52 -5.81 -15.48 -7.76
C LEU A 52 -6.72 -15.51 -6.52
N HIS A 53 -7.97 -15.97 -6.65
CA HIS A 53 -8.82 -16.20 -5.49
C HIS A 53 -8.32 -17.41 -4.71
N ARG A 54 -7.91 -17.18 -3.45
CA ARG A 54 -7.30 -18.19 -2.58
C ARG A 54 -8.20 -18.62 -1.42
N GLY A 55 -9.45 -18.14 -1.38
CA GLY A 55 -10.38 -18.41 -0.26
C GLY A 55 -9.85 -17.90 1.10
N THR A 56 -9.15 -16.76 1.11
CA THR A 56 -8.46 -16.24 2.30
C THR A 56 -9.40 -15.96 3.45
N GLU A 57 -10.57 -15.35 3.19
CA GLU A 57 -11.60 -15.08 4.21
C GLU A 57 -12.07 -16.36 4.92
N LYS A 58 -12.28 -17.44 4.16
CA LYS A 58 -12.69 -18.74 4.71
C LYS A 58 -11.58 -19.42 5.51
N LEU A 59 -10.32 -19.21 5.13
CA LEU A 59 -9.19 -19.72 5.91
C LEU A 59 -9.01 -18.95 7.23
N ILE A 60 -9.39 -17.67 7.26
CA ILE A 60 -9.35 -16.85 8.47
C ILE A 60 -10.38 -17.32 9.49
N GLU A 61 -11.57 -17.76 9.06
CA GLU A 61 -12.62 -18.30 9.97
C GLU A 61 -12.13 -19.47 10.83
N TYR A 62 -11.23 -20.31 10.30
CA TYR A 62 -10.71 -21.48 11.01
C TYR A 62 -9.42 -21.21 11.80
N LYS A 63 -8.99 -19.95 11.92
CA LYS A 63 -7.72 -19.56 12.55
C LYS A 63 -7.94 -18.55 13.66
N THR A 64 -7.00 -18.55 14.61
CA THR A 64 -6.97 -17.52 15.66
C THR A 64 -6.51 -16.19 15.09
N TYR A 65 -6.80 -15.08 15.78
CA TYR A 65 -6.42 -13.73 15.32
C TYR A 65 -4.93 -13.58 15.01
N LEU A 66 -4.06 -14.16 15.85
CA LEU A 66 -2.61 -14.13 15.61
C LEU A 66 -2.19 -14.97 14.40
N GLN A 67 -2.84 -16.12 14.17
CA GLN A 67 -2.57 -16.98 13.02
C GLN A 67 -3.15 -16.42 11.71
N ALA A 68 -4.18 -15.57 11.80
CA ALA A 68 -4.80 -14.91 10.67
C ALA A 68 -3.97 -13.71 10.16
N LEU A 69 -3.18 -13.07 11.03
CA LEU A 69 -2.36 -11.90 10.70
C LEU A 69 -1.56 -12.05 9.38
N PRO A 70 -0.78 -13.14 9.14
CA PRO A 70 0.07 -13.24 7.94
C PRO A 70 -0.71 -13.38 6.62
N TYR A 71 -2.03 -13.58 6.67
CA TYR A 71 -2.86 -13.50 5.46
C TYR A 71 -2.99 -12.06 4.97
N PHE A 72 -3.03 -11.08 5.87
CA PHE A 72 -3.16 -9.66 5.52
C PHE A 72 -1.89 -9.14 4.82
N ASP A 73 -0.69 -9.59 5.21
CA ASP A 73 0.58 -9.26 4.55
C ASP A 73 0.61 -9.72 3.08
N ARG A 74 -0.27 -10.66 2.71
CA ARG A 74 -0.30 -11.33 1.40
C ARG A 74 -1.49 -10.92 0.54
N LEU A 75 -2.35 -10.02 1.02
CA LEU A 75 -3.45 -9.46 0.22
C LEU A 75 -2.89 -8.46 -0.79
N ASP A 76 -2.49 -7.27 -0.31
CA ASP A 76 -1.57 -6.39 -1.04
C ASP A 76 -0.14 -6.74 -0.63
N TYR A 77 0.54 -7.49 -1.49
CA TYR A 77 1.90 -7.97 -1.27
C TYR A 77 2.97 -6.89 -1.45
N VAL A 78 2.58 -5.66 -1.81
CA VAL A 78 3.49 -4.50 -1.88
C VAL A 78 3.33 -3.63 -0.63
N SER A 79 2.13 -3.57 -0.03
CA SER A 79 1.85 -2.79 1.18
C SER A 79 1.62 -3.64 2.44
N MET A 80 2.61 -4.46 2.78
CA MET A 80 2.49 -5.49 3.83
C MET A 80 2.14 -4.90 5.20
N MET A 81 2.93 -3.94 5.72
CA MET A 81 2.74 -3.38 7.06
C MET A 81 1.46 -2.55 7.17
N CYS A 82 1.00 -1.91 6.09
CA CYS A 82 -0.26 -1.16 6.10
C CYS A 82 -1.47 -2.09 6.28
N ASN A 83 -1.43 -3.29 5.68
CA ASN A 83 -2.48 -4.28 5.85
C ASN A 83 -2.44 -4.89 7.26
N GLU A 84 -1.24 -5.17 7.78
CA GLU A 84 -1.05 -5.57 9.18
C GLU A 84 -1.60 -4.52 10.14
N GLN A 85 -1.32 -3.24 9.87
CA GLN A 85 -1.78 -2.10 10.67
C GLN A 85 -3.30 -1.98 10.64
N ALA A 86 -3.93 -2.06 9.47
CA ALA A 86 -5.39 -2.03 9.35
C ALA A 86 -6.05 -3.18 10.14
N TYR A 87 -5.50 -4.40 10.02
CA TYR A 87 -5.97 -5.53 10.80
C TYR A 87 -5.75 -5.35 12.31
N SER A 88 -4.58 -4.86 12.71
CA SER A 88 -4.28 -4.62 14.13
C SER A 88 -5.20 -3.57 14.74
N LEU A 89 -5.49 -2.48 14.02
CA LEU A 89 -6.41 -1.44 14.47
C LEU A 89 -7.84 -1.97 14.62
N ALA A 90 -8.30 -2.82 13.69
CA ALA A 90 -9.60 -3.49 13.80
C ALA A 90 -9.71 -4.34 15.07
N VAL A 91 -8.69 -5.16 15.35
CA VAL A 91 -8.67 -6.03 16.54
C VAL A 91 -8.51 -5.22 17.82
N GLU A 92 -7.67 -4.18 17.83
CA GLU A 92 -7.48 -3.26 18.97
C GLU A 92 -8.76 -2.50 19.31
N LYS A 93 -9.52 -2.07 18.31
CA LYS A 93 -10.82 -1.42 18.48
C LYS A 93 -11.87 -2.38 19.06
N LEU A 94 -11.86 -3.66 18.69
CA LEU A 94 -12.75 -4.66 19.31
C LEU A 94 -12.34 -5.01 20.75
N LEU A 95 -11.03 -5.01 21.03
CA LEU A 95 -10.49 -5.27 22.37
C LEU A 95 -10.56 -4.04 23.29
N ASN A 96 -10.84 -2.85 22.76
CA ASN A 96 -10.79 -1.57 23.49
C ASN A 96 -9.42 -1.31 24.15
N ILE A 97 -8.34 -1.57 23.41
CA ILE A 97 -6.97 -1.39 23.89
C ILE A 97 -6.29 -0.32 23.06
N GLN A 98 -5.47 0.52 23.73
CA GLN A 98 -4.63 1.50 23.06
C GLN A 98 -3.17 1.03 23.05
N PRO A 99 -2.52 0.92 21.88
CA PRO A 99 -1.10 0.59 21.79
C PRO A 99 -0.24 1.71 22.41
N PRO A 100 0.95 1.40 22.95
CA PRO A 100 1.82 2.42 23.55
C PRO A 100 2.33 3.40 22.50
N ILE A 101 2.66 4.62 22.94
CA ILE A 101 3.02 5.76 22.07
C ILE A 101 4.20 5.40 21.15
N ARG A 102 5.25 4.75 21.67
CA ARG A 102 6.39 4.32 20.85
C ARG A 102 5.97 3.37 19.74
N ALA A 103 5.11 2.39 20.02
CA ALA A 103 4.61 1.47 19.00
C ALA A 103 3.83 2.18 17.90
N GLN A 104 3.02 3.18 18.25
CA GLN A 104 2.28 3.99 17.29
C GLN A 104 3.24 4.77 16.36
N TRP A 105 4.31 5.37 16.90
CA TRP A 105 5.33 6.03 16.07
C TRP A 105 6.08 5.05 15.16
N ILE A 106 6.43 3.85 15.64
CA ILE A 106 7.02 2.79 14.80
C ILE A 106 6.06 2.43 13.65
N ARG A 107 4.77 2.27 13.94
CA ARG A 107 3.75 1.96 12.92
C ARG A 107 3.63 3.07 11.88
N VAL A 108 3.60 4.35 12.30
CA VAL A 108 3.56 5.48 11.37
C VAL A 108 4.82 5.53 10.50
N LEU A 109 6.00 5.33 11.09
CA LEU A 109 7.28 5.29 10.37
C LEU A 109 7.28 4.20 9.29
N PHE A 110 6.98 2.95 9.66
CA PHE A 110 6.94 1.84 8.70
C PHE A 110 5.75 1.92 7.74
N GLY A 111 4.64 2.53 8.14
CA GLY A 111 3.50 2.80 7.25
C GLY A 111 3.89 3.75 6.11
N GLU A 112 4.65 4.80 6.41
CA GLU A 112 5.13 5.73 5.39
C GLU A 112 6.28 5.14 4.55
N ILE A 113 7.16 4.31 5.10
CA ILE A 113 8.13 3.53 4.31
C ILE A 113 7.38 2.57 3.37
N THR A 114 6.33 1.90 3.85
CA THR A 114 5.47 1.03 3.03
C THR A 114 4.78 1.82 1.92
N ARG A 115 4.35 3.05 2.20
CA ARG A 115 3.76 3.94 1.20
C ARG A 115 4.77 4.28 0.10
N LEU A 116 6.02 4.61 0.46
CA LEU A 116 7.10 4.80 -0.51
C LEU A 116 7.30 3.55 -1.38
N LEU A 117 7.40 2.37 -0.77
CA LEU A 117 7.51 1.09 -1.49
C LEU A 117 6.38 0.89 -2.52
N ASN A 118 5.14 1.21 -2.13
CA ASN A 118 3.97 1.05 -2.99
C ASN A 118 3.96 2.09 -4.14
N HIS A 119 4.22 3.36 -3.85
CA HIS A 119 4.26 4.38 -4.90
C HIS A 119 5.40 4.17 -5.90
N ILE A 120 6.58 3.74 -5.43
CA ILE A 120 7.69 3.36 -6.31
C ILE A 120 7.25 2.25 -7.25
N MET A 121 6.65 1.18 -6.71
CA MET A 121 6.17 0.07 -7.52
C MET A 121 5.13 0.57 -8.53
N ALA A 122 4.12 1.32 -8.09
CA ALA A 122 3.04 1.82 -8.95
C ALA A 122 3.54 2.74 -10.08
N ILE A 123 4.49 3.64 -9.81
CA ILE A 123 5.02 4.56 -10.83
C ILE A 123 5.92 3.82 -11.81
N THR A 124 6.82 2.97 -11.31
CA THR A 124 7.81 2.30 -12.16
C THR A 124 7.20 1.21 -13.04
N THR A 125 6.22 0.46 -12.54
CA THR A 125 5.50 -0.51 -13.36
C THR A 125 4.63 0.17 -14.41
N HIS A 126 3.93 1.24 -14.03
CA HIS A 126 3.19 2.05 -15.00
C HIS A 126 4.11 2.65 -16.07
N ALA A 127 5.31 3.11 -15.69
CA ALA A 127 6.32 3.57 -16.63
C ALA A 127 6.79 2.45 -17.56
N LEU A 128 7.05 1.26 -17.03
CA LEU A 128 7.47 0.07 -17.77
C LEU A 128 6.42 -0.34 -18.81
N ASP A 129 5.14 -0.38 -18.42
CA ASP A 129 4.02 -0.75 -19.28
C ASP A 129 3.79 0.24 -20.43
N VAL A 130 4.06 1.52 -20.21
CA VAL A 130 4.01 2.55 -21.26
C VAL A 130 5.26 2.49 -22.16
N GLY A 131 6.36 1.89 -21.69
CA GLY A 131 7.59 1.63 -22.46
C GLY A 131 8.87 2.25 -21.89
N ALA A 132 8.80 2.98 -20.78
CA ALA A 132 9.96 3.55 -20.10
C ALA A 132 10.58 2.55 -19.13
N MET A 133 11.63 1.85 -19.57
CA MET A 133 12.28 0.77 -18.80
C MET A 133 13.31 1.25 -17.76
N THR A 134 13.97 2.38 -17.97
CA THR A 134 15.06 2.85 -17.10
C THR A 134 14.66 3.25 -15.67
N PRO A 135 13.53 3.94 -15.40
CA PRO A 135 13.22 4.40 -14.04
C PRO A 135 12.88 3.23 -13.11
N PHE A 136 12.46 2.09 -13.70
CA PHE A 136 12.21 0.86 -12.97
C PHE A 136 13.48 0.35 -12.28
N PHE A 137 14.60 0.29 -13.00
CA PHE A 137 15.85 -0.21 -12.42
C PHE A 137 16.43 0.73 -11.37
N TRP A 138 16.34 2.05 -11.58
CA TRP A 138 16.85 3.04 -10.61
C TRP A 138 16.11 2.97 -9.28
N MET A 139 14.77 2.97 -9.31
CA MET A 139 14.00 2.97 -8.06
C MET A 139 13.93 1.59 -7.41
N PHE A 140 14.18 0.51 -8.15
CA PHE A 140 14.26 -0.83 -7.55
C PHE A 140 15.52 -1.01 -6.70
N GLU A 141 16.61 -0.29 -6.99
CA GLU A 141 17.77 -0.21 -6.09
C GLU A 141 17.37 0.41 -4.73
N GLU A 142 16.62 1.52 -4.77
CA GLU A 142 16.14 2.17 -3.53
C GLU A 142 15.11 1.32 -2.80
N ARG A 143 14.28 0.57 -3.54
CA ARG A 143 13.36 -0.43 -2.99
C ARG A 143 14.07 -1.56 -2.26
N GLU A 144 15.23 -1.98 -2.77
CA GLU A 144 16.04 -3.01 -2.12
C GLU A 144 16.61 -2.54 -0.77
N LYS A 145 17.07 -1.29 -0.68
CA LYS A 145 17.52 -0.68 0.59
C LYS A 145 16.39 -0.65 1.62
N MET A 146 15.16 -0.36 1.19
CA MET A 146 14.00 -0.42 2.08
C MET A 146 13.66 -1.87 2.51
N PHE A 147 13.88 -2.88 1.66
CA PHE A 147 13.75 -4.28 2.08
C PHE A 147 14.81 -4.71 3.09
N GLU A 148 16.00 -4.13 3.04
CA GLU A 148 17.02 -4.32 4.08
C GLU A 148 16.52 -3.81 5.45
N PHE A 149 15.82 -2.67 5.48
CA PHE A 149 15.20 -2.19 6.72
C PHE A 149 14.13 -3.16 7.25
N TYR A 150 13.35 -3.77 6.37
CA TYR A 150 12.32 -4.76 6.75
C TYR A 150 12.97 -6.02 7.30
N GLU A 151 14.04 -6.47 6.65
CA GLU A 151 14.82 -7.64 7.06
C GLU A 151 15.49 -7.40 8.42
N ARG A 152 16.07 -6.23 8.65
CA ARG A 152 16.71 -5.90 9.94
C ARG A 152 15.72 -5.85 11.10
N VAL A 153 14.48 -5.45 10.83
CA VAL A 153 13.45 -5.31 11.87
C VAL A 153 12.69 -6.61 12.13
N SER A 154 12.35 -7.35 11.09
CA SER A 154 11.48 -8.52 11.18
C SER A 154 12.18 -9.86 10.91
N GLY A 155 13.36 -9.82 10.26
CA GLY A 155 14.04 -11.00 9.72
C GLY A 155 13.52 -11.44 8.35
N ALA A 156 12.49 -10.79 7.81
CA ALA A 156 11.92 -11.09 6.50
C ALA A 156 11.99 -9.88 5.57
N ARG A 157 12.26 -10.13 4.28
CA ARG A 157 12.37 -9.06 3.28
C ARG A 157 11.03 -8.45 2.87
N MET A 158 9.95 -9.24 2.85
CA MET A 158 8.62 -8.76 2.47
C MET A 158 7.56 -9.01 3.54
N HIS A 159 7.20 -10.28 3.75
CA HIS A 159 6.15 -10.64 4.72
C HIS A 159 6.71 -10.62 6.13
N ALA A 160 6.54 -9.50 6.84
CA ALA A 160 7.19 -9.20 8.10
C ALA A 160 6.43 -9.74 9.33
N ALA A 161 5.08 -9.75 9.30
CA ALA A 161 4.24 -10.10 10.45
C ALA A 161 4.68 -9.38 11.74
N TYR A 162 5.05 -8.11 11.59
CA TYR A 162 5.75 -7.29 12.57
C TYR A 162 4.78 -6.43 13.39
N VAL A 163 3.82 -5.80 12.70
CA VAL A 163 2.72 -5.08 13.34
C VAL A 163 1.69 -6.10 13.79
N ARG A 164 1.40 -6.12 15.09
CA ARG A 164 0.48 -7.09 15.69
C ARG A 164 -0.58 -6.37 16.50
N PRO A 165 -1.76 -6.98 16.72
CA PRO A 165 -2.71 -6.47 17.69
C PRO A 165 -2.04 -6.30 19.06
N GLY A 166 -2.08 -5.10 19.62
CA GLY A 166 -1.39 -4.71 20.86
C GLY A 166 -0.03 -4.02 20.68
N GLY A 167 0.28 -3.53 19.47
CA GLY A 167 1.50 -2.76 19.19
C GLY A 167 2.40 -3.40 18.12
N VAL A 168 3.66 -3.64 18.47
CA VAL A 168 4.69 -4.15 17.57
C VAL A 168 5.40 -5.35 18.19
N HIS A 169 5.83 -6.32 17.38
CA HIS A 169 6.39 -7.58 17.89
C HIS A 169 7.76 -7.44 18.58
N GLN A 170 8.67 -6.72 17.94
CA GLN A 170 10.03 -6.44 18.42
C GLN A 170 10.33 -4.96 18.26
N ASP A 171 11.28 -4.45 19.04
CA ASP A 171 11.71 -3.06 18.88
C ASP A 171 12.73 -2.97 17.75
N MET A 172 12.93 -1.75 17.24
CA MET A 172 13.93 -1.49 16.21
C MET A 172 15.35 -1.79 16.76
N PRO A 173 16.21 -2.44 15.97
CA PRO A 173 17.60 -2.64 16.36
C PRO A 173 18.34 -1.30 16.45
N LEU A 174 19.37 -1.26 17.30
CA LEU A 174 20.24 -0.09 17.45
C LEU A 174 20.90 0.27 16.09
N GLY A 175 20.98 1.56 15.79
CA GLY A 175 21.56 2.10 14.56
C GLY A 175 20.59 2.20 13.36
N LEU A 176 19.42 1.55 13.39
CA LEU A 176 18.51 1.58 12.23
C LEU A 176 17.99 2.98 11.91
N MET A 177 17.79 3.82 12.92
CA MET A 177 17.29 5.19 12.72
C MET A 177 18.27 6.05 11.93
N ASP A 178 19.58 5.85 12.13
CA ASP A 178 20.64 6.57 11.42
C ASP A 178 20.66 6.15 9.94
N ASP A 179 20.53 4.85 9.68
CA ASP A 179 20.49 4.30 8.31
C ASP A 179 19.25 4.79 7.53
N ILE A 180 18.08 4.84 8.18
CA ILE A 180 16.86 5.40 7.58
C ILE A 180 17.06 6.90 7.28
N TYR A 181 17.72 7.63 8.18
CA TYR A 181 18.00 9.05 7.98
C TYR A 181 18.94 9.30 6.79
N GLU A 182 20.00 8.49 6.62
CA GLU A 182 20.87 8.55 5.44
C GLU A 182 20.11 8.22 4.15
N PHE A 183 19.24 7.21 4.19
CA PHE A 183 18.38 6.87 3.04
C PHE A 183 17.49 8.04 2.63
N VAL A 184 16.78 8.67 3.58
CA VAL A 184 15.86 9.77 3.28
C VAL A 184 16.57 10.96 2.65
N LYS A 185 17.80 11.28 3.09
CA LYS A 185 18.61 12.36 2.49
C LYS A 185 18.88 12.10 1.00
N ASN A 186 19.26 10.87 0.66
CA ASN A 186 19.63 10.52 -0.69
C ASN A 186 18.39 10.30 -1.59
N PHE A 187 17.31 9.80 -1.01
CA PHE A 187 16.11 9.43 -1.76
C PHE A 187 15.40 10.65 -2.38
N SER A 188 15.48 11.84 -1.78
CA SER A 188 14.92 13.06 -2.39
C SER A 188 15.51 13.31 -3.78
N ALA A 189 16.84 13.20 -3.93
CA ALA A 189 17.50 13.39 -5.22
C ALA A 189 17.07 12.33 -6.24
N ARG A 190 16.83 11.09 -5.80
CA ARG A 190 16.33 10.01 -6.67
C ARG A 190 14.93 10.27 -7.20
N VAL A 191 14.04 10.81 -6.36
CA VAL A 191 12.69 11.21 -6.80
C VAL A 191 12.79 12.31 -7.86
N ASP A 192 13.68 13.29 -7.67
CA ASP A 192 13.88 14.37 -8.63
C ASP A 192 14.47 13.87 -9.96
N GLU A 193 15.41 12.89 -9.94
CA GLU A 193 15.92 12.22 -11.14
C GLU A 193 14.81 11.52 -11.95
N VAL A 194 13.86 10.87 -11.26
CA VAL A 194 12.72 10.21 -11.91
C VAL A 194 11.73 11.21 -12.46
N GLU A 195 11.47 12.29 -11.72
CA GLU A 195 10.58 13.38 -12.16
C GLU A 195 11.13 14.07 -13.41
N GLU A 196 12.43 14.34 -13.45
CA GLU A 196 13.09 14.96 -14.61
C GLU A 196 12.96 14.09 -15.86
N MET A 197 13.04 12.77 -15.72
CA MET A 197 12.92 11.85 -16.84
C MET A 197 11.48 11.70 -17.35
N LEU A 198 10.49 11.67 -16.45
CA LEU A 198 9.09 11.34 -16.80
C LEU A 198 8.18 12.57 -16.93
N THR A 199 8.20 13.49 -15.97
CA THR A 199 7.19 14.55 -15.82
C THR A 199 7.19 15.51 -17.00
N ASN A 200 8.37 15.98 -17.41
CA ASN A 200 8.50 16.92 -18.52
C ASN A 200 8.57 16.23 -19.90
N ASN A 201 8.58 14.90 -19.93
CA ASN A 201 8.71 14.17 -21.18
C ASN A 201 7.43 14.27 -22.02
N ARG A 202 7.58 14.76 -23.26
CA ARG A 202 6.48 14.92 -24.22
C ARG A 202 5.75 13.61 -24.49
N ILE A 203 6.47 12.49 -24.59
CA ILE A 203 5.86 11.18 -24.87
C ILE A 203 4.99 10.76 -23.69
N TRP A 204 5.50 10.91 -22.46
CA TRP A 204 4.75 10.59 -21.25
C TRP A 204 3.47 11.41 -21.13
N ARG A 205 3.58 12.73 -21.31
CA ARG A 205 2.44 13.64 -21.28
C ARG A 205 1.39 13.29 -22.33
N ASN A 206 1.79 13.02 -23.57
CA ASN A 206 0.87 12.60 -24.63
C ASN A 206 0.16 11.27 -24.34
N ARG A 207 0.73 10.41 -23.48
CA ARG A 207 0.18 9.09 -23.13
C ARG A 207 -0.61 9.07 -21.83
N THR A 208 -0.65 10.18 -21.09
CA THR A 208 -1.26 10.23 -19.75
C THR A 208 -2.23 11.40 -19.56
N ILE A 209 -2.06 12.51 -20.28
CA ILE A 209 -2.98 13.65 -20.29
C ILE A 209 -4.22 13.26 -21.12
N ASP A 210 -5.40 13.67 -20.64
CA ASP A 210 -6.72 13.40 -21.24
C ASP A 210 -7.08 11.90 -21.36
N ILE A 211 -6.37 11.03 -20.64
CA ILE A 211 -6.64 9.58 -20.61
C ILE A 211 -7.15 9.18 -19.23
N GLY A 212 -8.27 8.44 -19.21
CA GLY A 212 -8.89 7.96 -17.98
C GLY A 212 -9.44 9.09 -17.12
N VAL A 213 -10.04 10.11 -17.74
CA VAL A 213 -10.70 11.22 -17.06
C VAL A 213 -11.89 10.67 -16.25
N ILE A 214 -11.92 11.00 -14.97
CA ILE A 214 -12.99 10.59 -14.04
C ILE A 214 -13.56 11.83 -13.40
N SER A 215 -14.89 11.98 -13.45
CA SER A 215 -15.57 13.07 -12.75
C SER A 215 -15.62 12.81 -11.24
N ALA A 216 -15.68 13.88 -10.43
CA ALA A 216 -15.79 13.74 -8.99
C ALA A 216 -17.06 12.97 -8.56
N GLU A 217 -18.17 13.17 -9.27
CA GLU A 217 -19.44 12.49 -9.00
C GLU A 217 -19.35 11.00 -9.30
N ASP A 218 -18.78 10.62 -10.45
CA ASP A 218 -18.59 9.22 -10.82
C ASP A 218 -17.62 8.52 -9.86
N ALA A 219 -16.56 9.22 -9.42
CA ALA A 219 -15.60 8.68 -8.48
C ALA A 219 -16.27 8.28 -7.14
N LEU A 220 -17.21 9.10 -6.66
CA LEU A 220 -17.98 8.80 -5.45
C LEU A 220 -19.00 7.68 -5.68
N ASN A 221 -19.75 7.75 -6.78
CA ASN A 221 -20.78 6.75 -7.11
C ASN A 221 -20.19 5.35 -7.34
N CYS A 222 -18.99 5.27 -7.93
CA CYS A 222 -18.27 4.02 -8.14
C CYS A 222 -17.49 3.55 -6.90
N GLY A 223 -17.49 4.29 -5.79
CA GLY A 223 -16.81 3.92 -4.55
C GLY A 223 -15.28 3.92 -4.66
N PHE A 224 -14.70 4.82 -5.48
CA PHE A 224 -13.25 4.96 -5.56
C PHE A 224 -12.66 5.54 -4.26
N SER A 225 -11.38 5.29 -4.02
CA SER A 225 -10.67 5.73 -2.82
C SER A 225 -9.23 6.19 -3.12
N GLY A 226 -8.63 6.88 -2.15
CA GLY A 226 -7.22 7.30 -2.21
C GLY A 226 -6.91 8.26 -3.37
N VAL A 227 -5.84 7.96 -4.11
CA VAL A 227 -5.33 8.79 -5.22
C VAL A 227 -6.38 8.98 -6.33
N MET A 228 -7.30 8.04 -6.51
CA MET A 228 -8.36 8.15 -7.52
C MET A 228 -9.36 9.28 -7.19
N LEU A 229 -9.73 9.44 -5.92
CA LEU A 229 -10.57 10.54 -5.46
C LEU A 229 -9.81 11.88 -5.51
N ARG A 230 -8.58 11.88 -5.00
CA ARG A 230 -7.73 13.08 -4.94
C ARG A 230 -7.41 13.61 -6.33
N GLY A 231 -7.10 12.73 -7.28
CA GLY A 231 -6.85 13.10 -8.67
C GLY A 231 -8.05 13.78 -9.34
N SER A 232 -9.27 13.44 -8.92
CA SER A 232 -10.53 13.99 -9.43
C SER A 232 -10.96 15.29 -8.72
N GLY A 233 -10.13 15.83 -7.82
CA GLY A 233 -10.35 17.11 -7.14
C GLY A 233 -11.03 17.03 -5.76
N ILE A 234 -11.33 15.82 -5.25
CA ILE A 234 -11.97 15.66 -3.93
C ILE A 234 -10.92 15.69 -2.82
N GLN A 235 -11.10 16.59 -1.85
CA GLN A 235 -10.22 16.74 -0.70
C GLN A 235 -10.53 15.67 0.37
N TRP A 236 -10.04 14.45 0.15
CA TRP A 236 -10.25 13.33 1.08
C TRP A 236 -8.97 12.53 1.35
N ASP A 237 -8.58 12.48 2.62
CA ASP A 237 -7.53 11.59 3.13
C ASP A 237 -7.88 11.15 4.56
N LEU A 238 -7.86 9.84 4.81
CA LEU A 238 -8.21 9.25 6.10
C LEU A 238 -7.26 9.72 7.21
N ARG A 239 -5.98 9.92 6.89
CA ARG A 239 -4.98 10.39 7.86
C ARG A 239 -5.28 11.79 8.42
N LYS A 240 -6.05 12.61 7.69
CA LYS A 240 -6.46 13.96 8.12
C LYS A 240 -7.89 13.97 8.67
N SER A 241 -8.82 13.28 8.02
CA SER A 241 -10.23 13.31 8.41
C SER A 241 -10.53 12.43 9.62
N GLN A 242 -9.90 11.26 9.71
CA GLN A 242 -10.07 10.27 10.77
C GLN A 242 -8.68 9.73 11.17
N PRO A 243 -7.87 10.56 11.86
CA PRO A 243 -6.51 10.16 12.20
C PRO A 243 -6.50 8.93 13.09
N TYR A 244 -5.61 8.00 12.75
CA TYR A 244 -5.28 6.81 13.53
C TYR A 244 -3.83 6.91 14.00
N ASP A 245 -3.46 6.15 15.03
CA ASP A 245 -2.14 6.21 15.67
C ASP A 245 -1.72 7.66 15.96
N VAL A 246 -0.63 8.15 15.35
CA VAL A 246 -0.03 9.47 15.62
C VAL A 246 0.00 10.37 14.36
N TYR A 247 -0.90 10.11 13.40
CA TYR A 247 -1.00 10.95 12.18
C TYR A 247 -1.47 12.39 12.46
N ASP A 248 -2.05 12.64 13.63
CA ASP A 248 -2.48 13.94 14.13
C ASP A 248 -1.32 14.86 14.58
N GLN A 249 -0.18 14.28 14.98
CA GLN A 249 1.00 15.04 15.47
C GLN A 249 2.05 15.31 14.39
N VAL A 250 1.81 14.86 13.16
CA VAL A 250 2.70 15.05 12.01
C VAL A 250 2.14 16.07 11.01
N GLU A 251 3.02 16.91 10.52
CA GLU A 251 2.70 17.97 9.57
C GLU A 251 3.03 17.51 8.15
N PHE A 252 1.99 17.36 7.34
CA PHE A 252 2.08 17.02 5.92
C PHE A 252 0.89 17.62 5.17
N ASP A 253 1.11 17.81 3.88
CA ASP A 253 0.11 18.31 2.94
C ASP A 253 -0.41 17.16 2.06
N VAL A 254 -1.65 17.27 1.61
CA VAL A 254 -2.29 16.25 0.75
C VAL A 254 -2.41 16.81 -0.66
N PRO A 255 -1.83 16.16 -1.68
CA PRO A 255 -1.91 16.64 -3.05
C PRO A 255 -3.29 16.39 -3.65
N ILE A 256 -3.76 17.35 -4.46
CA ILE A 256 -5.09 17.33 -5.08
C ILE A 256 -4.92 17.57 -6.58
N GLY A 257 -5.51 16.68 -7.39
CA GLY A 257 -5.55 16.81 -8.84
C GLY A 257 -6.61 17.79 -9.30
N SER A 258 -6.53 18.23 -10.55
CA SER A 258 -7.43 19.24 -11.11
C SER A 258 -8.42 18.67 -12.11
N LYS A 259 -7.96 17.72 -12.95
CA LYS A 259 -8.69 17.23 -14.12
C LYS A 259 -9.25 15.82 -13.95
N GLY A 260 -8.66 14.99 -13.09
CA GLY A 260 -9.02 13.57 -12.95
C GLY A 260 -8.22 12.61 -13.84
N ASP A 261 -7.24 13.10 -14.59
CA ASP A 261 -6.48 12.32 -15.58
C ASP A 261 -5.47 11.36 -14.94
N CYS A 262 -4.95 10.43 -15.73
CA CYS A 262 -3.82 9.59 -15.32
C CYS A 262 -2.58 10.42 -14.93
N TYR A 263 -2.34 11.55 -15.61
CA TYR A 263 -1.18 12.42 -15.32
C TYR A 263 -1.29 13.10 -13.94
N ASP A 264 -2.46 13.64 -13.59
CA ASP A 264 -2.68 14.25 -12.25
C ASP A 264 -2.52 13.19 -11.15
N ARG A 265 -3.02 11.97 -11.37
CA ARG A 265 -2.84 10.84 -10.45
C ARG A 265 -1.39 10.39 -10.33
N TYR A 266 -0.58 10.58 -11.36
CA TYR A 266 0.86 10.33 -11.31
C TYR A 266 1.57 11.40 -10.47
N LEU A 267 1.27 12.68 -10.70
CA LEU A 267 1.81 13.80 -9.92
C LEU A 267 1.45 13.68 -8.43
N CYS A 268 0.19 13.34 -8.12
CA CYS A 268 -0.24 13.11 -6.73
C CYS A 268 0.61 12.03 -6.04
N ARG A 269 1.01 10.96 -6.74
CA ARG A 269 1.87 9.91 -6.15
C ARG A 269 3.29 10.41 -5.91
N ILE A 270 3.84 11.24 -6.81
CA ILE A 270 5.16 11.84 -6.61
C ILE A 270 5.15 12.79 -5.41
N GLU A 271 4.14 13.65 -5.31
CA GLU A 271 3.98 14.54 -4.18
C GLU A 271 3.73 13.76 -2.87
N GLU A 272 2.95 12.67 -2.91
CA GLU A 272 2.79 11.77 -1.76
C GLU A 272 4.11 11.15 -1.33
N MET A 273 5.00 10.75 -2.25
CA MET A 273 6.34 10.28 -1.88
C MET A 273 7.14 11.36 -1.14
N ARG A 274 7.12 12.60 -1.62
CA ARG A 274 7.79 13.73 -0.95
C ARG A 274 7.23 13.99 0.45
N GLN A 275 5.91 13.91 0.60
CA GLN A 275 5.24 14.08 1.89
C GLN A 275 5.53 12.92 2.85
N SER A 276 5.62 11.69 2.35
CA SER A 276 6.07 10.53 3.15
C SER A 276 7.49 10.74 3.70
N LEU A 277 8.42 11.25 2.89
CA LEU A 277 9.78 11.58 3.37
C LEU A 277 9.73 12.63 4.49
N ARG A 278 8.88 13.66 4.35
CA ARG A 278 8.68 14.67 5.39
C ARG A 278 8.13 14.07 6.68
N ILE A 279 7.18 13.14 6.60
CA ILE A 279 6.63 12.45 7.76
C ILE A 279 7.70 11.55 8.41
N ILE A 280 8.48 10.81 7.63
CA ILE A 280 9.57 9.95 8.12
C ILE A 280 10.61 10.79 8.89
N LEU A 281 11.02 11.95 8.36
CA LEU A 281 11.95 12.85 9.07
C LEU A 281 11.38 13.35 10.40
N GLN A 282 10.09 13.71 10.42
CA GLN A 282 9.44 14.14 11.66
C GLN A 282 9.32 12.99 12.67
N ALA A 283 9.00 11.78 12.21
CA ALA A 283 8.90 10.59 13.05
C ALA A 283 10.25 10.23 13.68
N LEU A 284 11.34 10.31 12.92
CA LEU A 284 12.71 10.11 13.45
C LEU A 284 13.06 11.14 14.54
N ASN A 285 12.72 12.42 14.33
CA ASN A 285 13.03 13.48 15.29
C ASN A 285 12.16 13.45 16.56
N LYS A 286 10.92 12.97 16.46
CA LYS A 286 9.95 12.94 17.55
C LYS A 286 9.84 11.56 18.23
N MET A 287 10.73 10.62 17.91
CA MET A 287 10.64 9.25 18.38
C MET A 287 10.77 9.15 19.91
N PRO A 288 9.72 8.74 20.64
CA PRO A 288 9.81 8.62 22.09
C PRO A 288 10.48 7.30 22.49
N GLU A 289 11.18 7.33 23.62
CA GLU A 289 11.53 6.11 24.36
C GLU A 289 10.27 5.52 25.01
N GLY A 290 10.23 4.20 25.18
CA GLY A 290 9.10 3.54 25.83
C GLY A 290 8.91 2.09 25.40
N GLU A 291 7.79 1.52 25.82
CA GLU A 291 7.43 0.15 25.47
C GLU A 291 6.79 0.04 24.07
N ILE A 292 7.00 -1.10 23.43
CA ILE A 292 6.52 -1.42 22.08
C ILE A 292 5.22 -2.24 22.07
N LYS A 293 4.82 -2.76 23.23
CA LYS A 293 3.64 -3.62 23.40
C LYS A 293 2.79 -3.07 24.53
N VAL A 294 1.50 -3.33 24.44
CA VAL A 294 0.57 -3.05 25.54
C VAL A 294 0.96 -3.87 26.77
N ASP A 295 0.89 -3.24 27.94
CA ASP A 295 1.20 -3.81 29.26
C ASP A 295 0.13 -4.81 29.77
N ASP A 296 -0.65 -5.39 28.86
CA ASP A 296 -1.62 -6.45 29.15
C ASP A 296 -1.09 -7.78 28.58
N ALA A 297 -0.54 -8.60 29.47
CA ALA A 297 -0.01 -9.93 29.17
C ALA A 297 -1.08 -10.93 28.71
N LYS A 298 -2.38 -10.58 28.76
CA LYS A 298 -3.47 -11.39 28.20
C LYS A 298 -3.65 -11.18 26.70
N VAL A 299 -3.10 -10.10 26.14
CA VAL A 299 -3.18 -9.78 24.71
C VAL A 299 -1.81 -9.84 24.07
N SER A 300 -0.82 -9.18 24.68
CA SER A 300 0.55 -9.18 24.19
C SER A 300 1.37 -10.29 24.90
N PRO A 301 2.23 -11.03 24.19
CA PRO A 301 3.05 -12.05 24.83
C PRO A 301 4.15 -11.40 25.68
N PRO A 302 4.41 -11.91 26.90
CA PRO A 302 5.40 -11.35 27.81
C PRO A 302 6.83 -11.48 27.25
N LYS A 303 7.76 -10.68 27.79
CA LYS A 303 9.16 -10.70 27.39
C LYS A 303 9.78 -12.07 27.74
N ARG A 304 10.72 -12.56 26.90
CA ARG A 304 11.35 -13.87 27.10
C ARG A 304 12.11 -14.02 28.42
N ALA A 305 12.65 -12.92 28.95
CA ALA A 305 13.33 -12.92 30.25
C ALA A 305 12.34 -13.22 31.38
N GLU A 306 11.22 -12.52 31.39
CA GLU A 306 10.16 -12.66 32.40
C GLU A 306 9.42 -13.99 32.31
N MET A 307 9.21 -14.51 31.09
CA MET A 307 8.63 -15.83 30.86
C MET A 307 9.45 -16.97 31.50
N LYS A 308 10.77 -16.80 31.62
CA LYS A 308 11.66 -17.81 32.23
C LYS A 308 11.73 -17.70 33.76
N SER A 309 11.37 -16.55 34.33
CA SER A 309 11.46 -16.30 35.77
C SER A 309 10.13 -16.36 36.50
N SER A 310 9.03 -15.95 35.85
CA SER A 310 7.71 -15.86 36.48
C SER A 310 6.77 -16.96 35.97
N MET A 311 6.01 -17.53 36.91
CA MET A 311 5.02 -18.57 36.59
C MET A 311 3.85 -18.00 35.76
N GLU A 312 3.39 -16.79 36.09
CA GLU A 312 2.26 -16.13 35.44
C GLU A 312 2.56 -15.84 33.96
N ALA A 313 3.75 -15.29 33.66
CA ALA A 313 4.14 -15.05 32.27
C ALA A 313 4.23 -16.34 31.46
N LEU A 314 4.66 -17.45 32.07
CA LEU A 314 4.68 -18.75 31.40
C LEU A 314 3.25 -19.26 31.10
N ILE A 315 2.32 -19.10 32.03
CA ILE A 315 0.90 -19.45 31.83
C ILE A 315 0.31 -18.60 30.69
N HIS A 316 0.52 -17.28 30.73
CA HIS A 316 0.03 -16.37 29.69
C HIS A 316 0.62 -16.69 28.32
N HIS A 317 1.93 -16.91 28.23
CA HIS A 317 2.60 -17.33 27.01
C HIS A 317 2.01 -18.64 26.48
N PHE A 318 1.84 -19.66 27.32
CA PHE A 318 1.29 -20.95 26.89
C PHE A 318 -0.13 -20.81 26.34
N LYS A 319 -1.03 -20.10 27.04
CA LYS A 319 -2.42 -19.89 26.59
C LYS A 319 -2.50 -19.07 25.30
N LEU A 320 -1.74 -17.99 25.19
CA LEU A 320 -1.73 -17.12 24.00
C LEU A 320 -1.33 -17.84 22.71
N TYR A 321 -0.38 -18.77 22.78
CA TYR A 321 0.10 -19.50 21.60
C TYR A 321 -0.66 -20.79 21.31
N THR A 322 -1.46 -21.30 22.26
CA THR A 322 -2.28 -22.51 22.07
C THR A 322 -3.73 -22.18 21.76
N GLU A 323 -4.41 -21.45 22.64
CA GLU A 323 -5.80 -21.03 22.50
C GLU A 323 -5.92 -19.71 21.74
N GLY A 324 -5.04 -18.74 22.01
CA GLY A 324 -5.18 -17.36 21.57
C GLY A 324 -5.91 -16.49 22.59
N TYR A 325 -5.92 -15.17 22.37
CA TYR A 325 -6.73 -14.25 23.17
C TYR A 325 -8.18 -14.25 22.69
N GLN A 326 -9.11 -14.17 23.63
CA GLN A 326 -10.54 -14.10 23.34
C GLN A 326 -10.92 -12.64 23.07
N VAL A 327 -11.59 -12.39 21.95
CA VAL A 327 -12.09 -11.07 21.57
C VAL A 327 -13.57 -10.98 21.94
N PRO A 328 -14.04 -9.86 22.53
CA PRO A 328 -15.45 -9.65 22.81
C PRO A 328 -16.32 -9.81 21.54
N PRO A 329 -17.55 -10.37 21.65
CA PRO A 329 -18.44 -10.49 20.50
C PRO A 329 -18.85 -9.11 20.01
N GLY A 330 -18.60 -8.83 18.72
CA GLY A 330 -18.92 -7.56 18.09
C GLY A 330 -18.53 -7.55 16.61
N ALA A 331 -19.00 -6.52 15.90
CA ALA A 331 -18.61 -6.27 14.51
C ALA A 331 -18.00 -4.87 14.42
N THR A 332 -16.88 -4.74 13.71
CA THR A 332 -16.19 -3.46 13.50
C THR A 332 -15.85 -3.28 12.03
N TYR A 333 -15.85 -2.02 11.59
CA TYR A 333 -15.26 -1.57 10.35
C TYR A 333 -14.36 -0.38 10.71
N THR A 334 -13.10 -0.44 10.28
CA THR A 334 -12.04 0.49 10.65
C THR A 334 -11.32 1.00 9.43
#